data_AF-A0A959S8I6-F1
#
_entry.id   AF-A0A959S8I6-F1
#
_cell.length_a   1.000
_cell.length_b   1.000
_cell.length_c   1.000
_cell.angle_alpha   90.00
_cell.angle_beta   90.00
_cell.angle_gamma   90.00
#
_symmetry.space_group_name_H-M   'P 1'
#
loop_
_entity.id
_entity.type
_entity.pdbx_description
1 polymer ?
#
loop_
_entity_poly.entity_id
_entity_poly.type
_entity_poly.pdbx_seq_one_letter_code
_entity_poly.pdbx_strand_id
1 'polypeptide(L)'
;MSTATTTAKATPKSATDQFQAHDHYLVDELLTEEQKLIRDTARKHVSKHLKPIIEERFEKAEFSKDIIPGLADIGAFGPFVPAEYGGPGLDQISYGLIMQEIERCDSGLRSLCSVQGSLAMYPIWK
;
A
#
# COMPACT_ATOMS: atom_id res chain seq x y z
N MET A 1 42.72 9.73 9.43
CA MET A 1 41.60 9.56 10.37
C MET A 1 40.32 9.74 9.57
N SER A 2 39.65 8.64 9.21
CA SER A 2 38.40 8.67 8.46
C SER A 2 37.25 8.76 9.47
N THR A 3 36.58 9.91 9.51
CA THR A 3 35.40 10.11 10.36
C THR A 3 34.20 9.46 9.67
N ALA A 4 33.82 8.28 10.16
CA ALA A 4 32.58 7.62 9.77
C ALA A 4 31.39 8.49 10.22
N THR A 5 30.66 9.05 9.26
CA THR A 5 29.39 9.72 9.52
C THR A 5 28.35 8.64 9.82
N THR A 6 28.14 8.36 11.09
CA THR A 6 27.04 7.52 11.57
C THR A 6 25.73 8.22 11.26
N THR A 7 25.03 7.80 10.22
CA THR A 7 23.64 8.19 9.97
C THR A 7 22.77 7.64 11.11
N ALA A 8 22.21 8.53 11.92
CA ALA A 8 21.25 8.18 12.95
C ALA A 8 20.02 7.55 12.29
N LYS A 9 19.69 6.32 12.69
CA LYS A 9 18.49 5.62 12.25
C LYS A 9 17.28 6.33 12.89
N ALA A 10 16.46 7.01 12.08
CA ALA A 10 15.27 7.67 12.58
C ALA A 10 14.32 6.65 13.24
N THR A 11 13.99 6.87 14.50
CA THR A 11 13.00 6.06 15.23
C THR A 11 11.62 6.38 14.67
N PRO A 12 10.83 5.39 14.21
CA PRO A 12 9.51 5.67 13.67
C PRO A 12 8.63 6.26 14.77
N LYS A 13 8.16 7.51 14.57
CA LYS A 13 7.09 8.07 15.39
C LYS A 13 5.87 7.19 15.20
N SER A 14 5.50 6.46 16.25
CA SER A 14 4.21 5.77 16.35
C SER A 14 3.09 6.82 16.43
N ALA A 15 2.77 7.45 15.29
CA ALA A 15 1.59 8.28 15.18
C ALA A 15 0.40 7.35 14.93
N THR A 16 -0.45 7.19 15.93
CA THR A 16 -1.78 6.58 15.74
C THR A 16 -2.47 7.31 14.60
N ASP A 17 -2.83 6.61 13.52
CA ASP A 17 -3.48 7.24 12.36
C ASP A 17 -4.92 7.61 12.71
N GLN A 18 -5.15 8.90 12.92
CA GLN A 18 -6.45 9.47 13.29
C GLN A 18 -7.33 9.76 12.07
N PHE A 19 -6.95 9.28 10.88
CA PHE A 19 -7.71 9.54 9.67
C PHE A 19 -9.10 8.88 9.74
N GLN A 20 -10.13 9.71 9.64
CA GLN A 20 -11.51 9.29 9.43
C GLN A 20 -12.03 9.94 8.15
N ALA A 21 -12.36 9.12 7.14
CA ALA A 21 -12.97 9.61 5.93
C ALA A 21 -14.42 10.04 6.20
N HIS A 22 -14.85 11.14 5.57
CA HIS A 22 -16.25 11.51 5.55
C HIS A 22 -16.98 10.66 4.51
N ASP A 23 -18.09 10.03 4.90
CA ASP A 23 -18.92 9.21 4.02
C ASP A 23 -20.34 9.76 3.91
N HIS A 24 -20.50 10.82 3.13
CA HIS A 24 -21.78 11.52 2.98
C HIS A 24 -22.84 10.71 2.23
N TYR A 25 -22.42 9.72 1.44
CA TYR A 25 -23.29 8.89 0.61
C TYR A 25 -23.42 7.45 1.09
N LEU A 26 -22.89 7.16 2.29
CA LEU A 26 -22.94 5.82 2.88
C LEU A 26 -22.37 4.75 1.93
N VAL A 27 -21.29 5.09 1.20
CA VAL A 27 -20.60 4.18 0.29
C VAL A 27 -20.13 2.92 1.02
N ASP A 28 -19.79 3.04 2.31
CA ASP A 28 -19.40 1.89 3.13
C ASP A 28 -20.53 0.84 3.25
N GLU A 29 -21.80 1.23 3.19
CA GLU A 29 -22.94 0.30 3.21
C GLU A 29 -23.07 -0.53 1.92
N LEU A 30 -22.43 -0.08 0.84
CA LEU A 30 -22.39 -0.79 -0.45
C LEU A 30 -21.27 -1.84 -0.49
N LEU A 31 -20.34 -1.81 0.45
CA LEU A 31 -19.20 -2.72 0.51
C LEU A 31 -19.54 -3.99 1.28
N THR A 32 -19.02 -5.12 0.80
CA THR A 32 -19.06 -6.37 1.57
C THR A 32 -18.15 -6.28 2.79
N GLU A 33 -18.41 -7.13 3.80
CA GLU A 33 -17.54 -7.22 4.98
C GLU A 33 -16.11 -7.64 4.62
N GLU A 34 -15.94 -8.46 3.59
CA GLU A 34 -14.63 -8.83 3.05
C GLU A 34 -13.91 -7.63 2.43
N GLN A 35 -14.59 -6.83 1.62
CA GLN A 35 -14.04 -5.60 1.02
C GLN A 35 -13.63 -4.59 2.09
N LYS A 36 -14.46 -4.41 3.14
CA LYS A 36 -14.11 -3.58 4.29
C LYS A 36 -12.88 -4.10 5.02
N LEU A 37 -12.80 -5.41 5.26
CA LEU A 37 -11.64 -6.04 5.91
C LEU A 37 -10.36 -5.83 5.09
N ILE A 38 -10.42 -5.97 3.76
CA ILE A 38 -9.31 -5.72 2.84
C ILE A 38 -8.85 -4.26 2.94
N ARG A 39 -9.79 -3.30 2.84
CA ARG A 39 -9.49 -1.88 3.00
C ARG A 39 -8.82 -1.60 4.35
N ASP A 40 -9.39 -2.11 5.43
CA ASP A 40 -8.90 -1.83 6.78
C ASP A 40 -7.52 -2.46 7.03
N THR A 41 -7.24 -3.59 6.39
CA THR A 41 -5.91 -4.22 6.40
C THR A 41 -4.89 -3.36 5.65
N ALA A 42 -5.22 -2.90 4.44
CA ALA A 42 -4.38 -1.99 3.67
C ALA A 42 -4.14 -0.67 4.43
N ARG A 43 -5.20 -0.08 5.00
CA ARG A 43 -5.13 1.11 5.86
C ARG A 43 -4.15 0.92 7.00
N LYS A 44 -4.30 -0.14 7.80
CA LYS A 44 -3.41 -0.45 8.93
C LYS A 44 -1.96 -0.61 8.49
N HIS A 45 -1.73 -1.31 7.37
CA HIS A 45 -0.39 -1.49 6.82
C HIS A 45 0.25 -0.15 6.45
N VAL A 46 -0.48 0.66 5.67
CA VAL A 46 -0.07 2.00 5.25
C VAL A 46 0.26 2.88 6.46
N SER A 47 -0.63 2.94 7.43
CA SER A 47 -0.48 3.75 8.64
C SER A 47 0.75 3.37 9.47
N LYS A 48 0.99 2.07 9.62
CA LYS A 48 2.05 1.56 10.49
C LYS A 48 3.41 1.54 9.82
N HIS A 49 3.46 1.26 8.52
CA HIS A 49 4.70 0.94 7.82
C HIS A 49 5.11 1.97 6.77
N LEU A 50 4.17 2.65 6.11
CA LEU A 50 4.49 3.54 4.98
C LEU A 50 4.48 5.02 5.39
N LYS A 51 3.43 5.47 6.09
CA LYS A 51 3.32 6.87 6.56
C LYS A 51 4.52 7.35 7.38
N PRO A 52 5.12 6.56 8.30
CA PRO A 52 6.23 7.06 9.12
C PRO A 52 7.52 7.37 8.36
N ILE A 53 7.67 6.88 7.13
CA ILE A 53 8.92 6.93 6.36
C ILE A 53 8.78 7.67 5.03
N ILE A 54 7.56 7.94 4.57
CA ILE A 54 7.32 8.43 3.21
C ILE A 54 7.81 9.85 2.97
N GLU A 55 7.65 10.75 3.94
CA GLU A 55 8.04 12.16 3.80
C GLU A 55 9.57 12.31 3.59
N GLU A 56 10.36 11.62 4.42
CA GLU A 56 11.82 11.64 4.30
C GLU A 56 12.30 11.04 2.97
N ARG A 57 11.66 9.95 2.53
CA ARG A 57 12.01 9.26 1.27
C ARG A 57 11.65 10.10 0.05
N PHE A 58 10.51 10.79 0.10
CA PHE A 58 10.09 11.71 -0.95
C PHE A 58 11.09 12.86 -1.08
N GLU A 59 11.46 13.51 0.02
CA GLU A 59 12.41 14.63 0.02
C GLU A 59 13.79 14.22 -0.54
N LYS A 60 14.24 12.99 -0.26
CA LYS A 60 15.50 12.46 -0.78
C LYS A 60 15.42 11.85 -2.18
N ALA A 61 14.22 11.77 -2.77
CA ALA A 61 13.96 11.01 -4.00
C ALA A 61 14.47 9.55 -3.94
N GLU A 62 14.35 8.90 -2.77
CA GLU A 62 14.85 7.55 -2.53
C GLU A 62 13.74 6.50 -2.64
N PHE A 63 13.89 5.57 -3.58
CA PHE A 63 13.02 4.40 -3.64
C PHE A 63 13.45 3.35 -2.62
N SER A 64 12.46 2.83 -1.90
CA SER A 64 12.70 1.92 -0.78
C SER A 64 12.22 0.52 -1.12
N LYS A 65 13.16 -0.38 -1.37
CA LYS A 65 12.83 -1.77 -1.75
C LYS A 65 12.29 -2.58 -0.58
N ASP A 66 12.57 -2.16 0.64
CA ASP A 66 12.14 -2.82 1.89
C ASP A 66 10.61 -2.83 2.09
N ILE A 67 9.86 -1.96 1.42
CA ILE A 67 8.39 -1.95 1.52
C ILE A 67 7.70 -2.96 0.60
N ILE A 68 8.41 -3.52 -0.39
CA ILE A 68 7.82 -4.42 -1.40
C ILE A 68 7.19 -5.67 -0.76
N PRO A 69 7.85 -6.40 0.17
CA PRO A 69 7.25 -7.58 0.78
C PRO A 69 5.93 -7.25 1.52
N GLY A 70 5.91 -6.14 2.25
CA GLY A 70 4.71 -5.71 2.97
C GLY A 70 3.54 -5.35 2.05
N LEU A 71 3.81 -4.74 0.90
CA LEU A 71 2.80 -4.49 -0.13
C LEU A 71 2.29 -5.78 -0.78
N ALA A 72 3.16 -6.78 -0.96
CA ALA A 72 2.77 -8.09 -1.47
C ALA A 72 1.85 -8.81 -0.46
N ASP A 73 2.17 -8.76 0.83
CA ASP A 73 1.40 -9.42 1.90
C ASP A 73 -0.05 -8.91 2.00
N ILE A 74 -0.30 -7.64 1.64
CA ILE A 74 -1.66 -7.06 1.63
C ILE A 74 -2.37 -7.21 0.28
N GLY A 75 -1.78 -7.94 -0.68
CA GLY A 75 -2.39 -8.18 -1.99
C GLY A 75 -2.34 -6.98 -2.95
N ALA A 76 -1.42 -6.04 -2.77
CA ALA A 76 -1.32 -4.85 -3.62
C ALA A 76 -0.79 -5.15 -5.04
N PHE A 77 -0.15 -6.31 -5.24
CA PHE A 77 0.40 -6.72 -6.53
C PHE A 77 -0.46 -7.80 -7.19
N GLY A 78 -0.88 -7.53 -8.43
CA GLY A 78 -1.69 -8.44 -9.24
C GLY A 78 -2.94 -8.96 -8.54
N PRO A 79 -3.81 -8.09 -7.99
CA PRO A 79 -4.94 -8.54 -7.18
C PRO A 79 -5.87 -9.51 -7.90
N PHE A 80 -5.98 -9.43 -9.22
CA PHE A 80 -6.80 -10.32 -10.04
C PHE A 80 -6.18 -11.68 -10.33
N VAL A 81 -4.86 -11.82 -10.11
CA VAL A 81 -4.16 -13.06 -10.42
C VAL A 81 -4.71 -14.16 -9.49
N PRO A 82 -5.19 -15.29 -10.04
CA PRO A 82 -5.74 -16.37 -9.23
C PRO A 82 -4.73 -16.99 -8.26
N ALA A 83 -5.24 -17.61 -7.20
CA ALA A 83 -4.44 -18.31 -6.19
C ALA A 83 -3.55 -19.43 -6.78
N GLU A 84 -3.96 -20.06 -7.88
CA GLU A 84 -3.14 -21.08 -8.57
C GLU A 84 -1.81 -20.53 -9.10
N TYR A 85 -1.73 -19.22 -9.36
CA TYR A 85 -0.53 -18.50 -9.77
C TYR A 85 0.10 -17.68 -8.64
N GLY A 86 -0.35 -17.88 -7.40
CA GLY A 86 0.16 -17.18 -6.22
C GLY A 86 -0.37 -15.76 -6.02
N GLY A 87 -1.40 -15.35 -6.78
CA GLY A 87 -2.10 -14.08 -6.55
C GLY A 87 -3.30 -14.23 -5.61
N PRO A 88 -3.91 -13.12 -5.17
CA PRO A 88 -4.97 -13.16 -4.17
C PRO A 88 -6.38 -13.39 -4.75
N GLY A 89 -6.57 -13.35 -6.08
CA GLY A 89 -7.86 -13.62 -6.73
C GLY A 89 -8.99 -12.66 -6.34
N LEU A 90 -8.66 -11.40 -6.02
CA LEU A 90 -9.58 -10.38 -5.54
C LEU A 90 -10.43 -9.77 -6.66
N ASP A 91 -11.54 -9.16 -6.25
CA ASP A 91 -12.40 -8.38 -7.13
C ASP A 91 -11.86 -6.95 -7.40
N GLN A 92 -12.48 -6.25 -8.35
CA GLN A 92 -12.11 -4.89 -8.77
C GLN A 92 -12.33 -3.84 -7.67
N ILE A 93 -13.32 -4.04 -6.80
CA ILE A 93 -13.64 -3.10 -5.72
C ILE A 93 -12.53 -3.17 -4.67
N SER A 94 -12.14 -4.39 -4.30
CA SER A 94 -11.07 -4.71 -3.37
C SER A 94 -9.73 -4.14 -3.86
N TYR A 95 -9.42 -4.29 -5.16
CA TYR A 95 -8.27 -3.62 -5.76
C TYR A 95 -8.34 -2.09 -5.59
N GLY A 96 -9.48 -1.48 -5.95
CA GLY A 96 -9.69 -0.05 -5.81
C GLY A 96 -9.50 0.44 -4.37
N LEU A 97 -10.02 -0.31 -3.39
CA LEU A 97 -9.89 0.01 -1.96
C LEU A 97 -8.44 -0.09 -1.47
N ILE A 98 -7.68 -1.11 -1.91
CA ILE A 98 -6.24 -1.20 -1.60
C ILE A 98 -5.51 0.01 -2.19
N MET A 99 -5.74 0.32 -3.47
CA MET A 99 -5.09 1.46 -4.14
C MET A 99 -5.45 2.79 -3.49
N GLN A 100 -6.71 2.98 -3.07
CA GLN A 100 -7.17 4.16 -2.35
C GLN A 100 -6.37 4.37 -1.05
N GLU A 101 -6.18 3.30 -0.26
CA GLU A 101 -5.43 3.41 1.00
C GLU A 101 -3.93 3.62 0.78
N ILE A 102 -3.34 3.01 -0.26
CA ILE A 102 -1.93 3.25 -0.60
C ILE A 102 -1.72 4.68 -1.09
N GLU A 103 -2.61 5.19 -1.94
CA GLU A 103 -2.52 6.56 -2.48
C GLU A 103 -2.78 7.63 -1.42
N ARG A 104 -3.56 7.32 -0.38
CA ARG A 104 -3.68 8.17 0.82
C ARG A 104 -2.33 8.42 1.50
N CYS A 105 -1.35 7.55 1.29
CA CYS A 105 0.02 7.76 1.73
C CYS A 105 0.86 8.48 0.68
N ASP A 106 0.96 7.91 -0.52
CA ASP A 106 1.76 8.47 -1.62
C ASP A 106 1.39 7.87 -2.98
N SER A 107 1.25 8.74 -3.99
CA SER A 107 0.93 8.34 -5.36
C SER A 107 2.06 7.57 -6.05
N GLY A 108 3.32 7.77 -5.65
CA GLY A 108 4.46 6.99 -6.14
C GLY A 108 4.35 5.52 -5.75
N LEU A 109 3.96 5.23 -4.51
CA LEU A 109 3.72 3.86 -4.03
C LEU A 109 2.53 3.20 -4.75
N ARG A 110 1.43 3.93 -4.96
CA ARG A 110 0.29 3.42 -5.74
C ARG A 110 0.70 3.16 -7.19
N SER A 111 1.57 4.00 -7.76
CA SER A 111 2.12 3.83 -9.10
C SER A 111 2.95 2.54 -9.24
N LEU A 112 3.82 2.25 -8.26
CA LEU A 112 4.54 0.98 -8.18
C LEU A 112 3.57 -0.21 -8.25
N CYS A 113 2.52 -0.20 -7.42
CA CYS A 113 1.52 -1.28 -7.38
C CYS A 113 0.75 -1.39 -8.70
N SER A 114 0.39 -0.26 -9.30
CA SER A 114 -0.33 -0.21 -10.59
C SER A 114 0.49 -0.78 -11.73
N VAL A 115 1.78 -0.41 -11.83
CA VAL A 115 2.69 -0.91 -12.87
C VAL A 115 2.89 -2.41 -12.70
N GLN A 116 3.24 -2.86 -11.50
CA GLN A 116 3.49 -4.27 -11.23
C GLN A 116 2.23 -5.12 -11.46
N GLY A 117 1.09 -4.71 -10.92
CA GLY A 117 -0.16 -5.47 -11.02
C GLY A 117 -0.82 -5.37 -12.38
N SER A 118 -1.18 -4.17 -12.81
CA SER A 118 -2.03 -3.95 -13.98
C SER A 118 -1.28 -3.87 -15.30
N LEU A 119 0.01 -3.49 -15.29
CA LEU A 119 0.79 -3.30 -16.52
C LEU A 119 1.85 -4.39 -16.77
N ALA A 120 2.13 -5.23 -15.78
CA ALA A 120 3.05 -6.36 -15.93
C ALA A 120 2.36 -7.71 -15.67
N MET A 121 1.83 -7.94 -14.46
CA MET A 121 1.21 -9.24 -14.12
C MET A 121 -0.04 -9.52 -14.94
N TYR A 122 -0.93 -8.52 -15.09
CA TYR A 122 -2.17 -8.67 -15.85
C TYR A 122 -1.95 -9.10 -17.32
N PRO A 123 -1.13 -8.42 -18.15
CA PRO A 123 -0.89 -8.84 -19.54
C PRO A 123 -0.05 -10.13 -19.69
N ILE A 124 0.58 -10.62 -18.63
CA ILE A 124 1.20 -11.96 -18.64
C ILE A 124 0.14 -13.04 -18.40
N TRP A 125 -0.79 -12.77 -17.50
CA TRP A 125 -1.87 -13.70 -17.15
C TRP A 125 -3.00 -13.72 -18.19
N LYS A 126 -3.25 -12.62 -18.91
CA LYS A 126 -4.36 -12.44 -19.85
C LYS A 126 -3.94 -11.94 -21.24
#